data_AF-A0A8J2Z4W7-F1
#
_entry.id   AF-A0A8J2Z4W7-F1
#
_cell.length_a   1.000
_cell.length_b   1.000
_cell.length_c   1.000
_cell.angle_alpha   90.00
_cell.angle_beta   90.00
_cell.angle_gamma   90.00
#
_symmetry.space_group_name_H-M   'P 1'
#
loop_
_entity.id
_entity.type
_entity.pdbx_description
1 polymer ?
#
loop_
_entity_poly.entity_id
_entity_poly.type
_entity_poly.pdbx_seq_one_letter_code
_entity_poly.pdbx_strand_id
1 'polypeptide(L)'
;MQPSGFPFGKEVQSYRQTEVVTPFQKQNQLFDKPIGQLIYKAYIWRVVFFSGAGLSFFLSLILVGYLNSIPYKILVEQVTSKGFLKSPPEFLSPNYTVSQTVLEGFIQSLLISDQSGGIYNNFLDEASQLALKQGVAGISQSELKAATFDKFTMNDLNFSGELVDKKGTAILVVSGQFGHQPLTTKEQVKINPLGIYIQNLAIERLL
;
A
#
# COMPACT_ATOMS: atom_id res chain seq x y z
N MET A 1 10.97 33.98 -84.60
CA MET A 1 10.86 34.37 -83.18
C MET A 1 9.41 34.30 -82.78
N GLN A 2 9.10 33.54 -81.72
CA GLN A 2 7.84 33.40 -80.94
C GLN A 2 7.58 31.92 -80.63
N PRO A 3 7.05 31.59 -79.45
CA PRO A 3 7.73 31.70 -78.17
C PRO A 3 7.96 30.30 -77.56
N SER A 4 9.16 30.12 -77.02
CA SER A 4 9.47 29.05 -76.08
C SER A 4 8.80 29.34 -74.74
N GLY A 5 7.92 28.45 -74.28
CA GLY A 5 7.51 28.38 -72.87
C GLY A 5 6.00 28.38 -72.65
N PHE A 6 5.42 27.18 -72.57
CA PHE A 6 4.17 26.95 -71.86
C PHE A 6 4.51 26.23 -70.53
N PRO A 7 3.94 26.62 -69.38
CA PRO A 7 4.64 26.50 -68.10
C PRO A 7 4.39 25.17 -67.39
N PHE A 8 4.47 24.01 -68.06
CA PHE A 8 4.24 22.72 -67.37
C PHE A 8 5.03 21.52 -67.89
N GLY A 9 6.20 21.70 -68.51
CA GLY A 9 7.20 20.63 -68.68
C GLY A 9 6.71 19.29 -69.23
N LYS A 10 5.57 19.26 -69.92
CA LYS A 10 4.99 18.06 -70.52
C LYS A 10 5.04 18.24 -72.03
N GLU A 11 5.77 17.34 -72.67
CA GLU A 11 5.85 17.27 -74.12
C GLU A 11 4.44 17.17 -74.72
N VAL A 12 4.18 17.95 -75.76
CA VAL A 12 2.92 17.92 -76.49
C VAL A 12 2.83 16.57 -77.21
N GLN A 13 2.06 15.63 -76.67
CA GLN A 13 1.78 14.37 -77.34
C GLN A 13 0.84 14.63 -78.52
N SER A 14 1.38 14.59 -79.74
CA SER A 14 0.59 14.65 -80.96
C SER A 14 -0.16 13.32 -81.16
N TYR A 15 -1.48 13.33 -81.03
CA TYR A 15 -2.30 12.17 -81.35
C TYR A 15 -2.33 11.98 -82.87
N ARG A 16 -1.88 10.82 -83.36
CA ARG A 16 -2.06 10.43 -84.77
C ARG A 16 -3.55 10.17 -85.01
N GLN A 17 -4.16 10.93 -85.90
CA GLN A 17 -5.59 10.86 -86.24
C GLN A 17 -6.03 9.57 -86.97
N THR A 18 -5.16 8.56 -87.08
CA THR A 18 -5.42 7.35 -87.86
C THR A 18 -5.93 6.17 -87.06
N GLU A 19 -5.98 6.27 -85.72
CA GLU A 19 -6.57 5.22 -84.89
C GLU A 19 -7.93 5.67 -84.37
N VAL A 20 -8.99 4.95 -84.77
CA VAL A 20 -10.32 5.09 -84.18
C VAL A 20 -10.26 4.56 -82.76
N VAL A 21 -9.93 5.44 -81.81
CA VAL A 21 -10.02 5.13 -80.38
C VAL A 21 -11.50 5.15 -80.03
N THR A 22 -12.09 3.97 -79.84
CA THR A 22 -13.44 3.86 -79.29
C THR A 22 -13.46 4.44 -77.86
N PRO A 23 -14.60 5.00 -77.39
CA PRO A 23 -14.69 5.67 -76.09
C PRO A 23 -14.53 4.72 -74.88
N PHE A 24 -14.35 3.43 -75.11
CA PHE A 24 -14.06 2.46 -74.08
C PHE A 24 -12.54 2.35 -73.87
N GLN A 25 -11.98 3.29 -73.10
CA GLN A 25 -10.58 3.21 -72.65
C GLN A 25 -10.38 2.00 -71.73
N LYS A 26 -9.27 1.28 -71.95
CA LYS A 26 -8.84 0.19 -71.04
C LYS A 26 -8.39 0.79 -69.70
N GLN A 27 -8.72 0.09 -68.61
CA GLN A 27 -8.24 0.36 -67.24
C GLN A 27 -6.73 0.65 -67.25
N ASN A 28 -6.31 1.85 -66.79
CA ASN A 28 -4.92 2.35 -66.62
C ASN A 28 -4.42 3.47 -67.57
N GLN A 29 -5.27 4.13 -68.37
CA GLN A 29 -4.84 5.32 -69.11
C GLN A 29 -4.78 6.60 -68.23
N LEU A 30 -4.04 7.63 -68.70
CA LEU A 30 -3.62 8.83 -67.94
C LEU A 30 -4.74 9.62 -67.25
N PHE A 31 -5.99 9.53 -67.70
CA PHE A 31 -7.15 10.18 -67.09
C PHE A 31 -7.73 9.41 -65.89
N ASP A 32 -7.53 8.09 -65.81
CA ASP A 32 -7.92 7.27 -64.63
C ASP A 32 -6.92 7.41 -63.49
N LYS A 33 -5.65 7.71 -63.79
CA LYS A 33 -4.57 7.88 -62.81
C LYS A 33 -4.85 8.98 -61.76
N PRO A 34 -5.29 10.21 -62.11
CA PRO A 34 -5.56 11.24 -61.09
C PRO A 34 -6.77 10.90 -60.22
N ILE A 35 -7.83 10.33 -60.78
CA ILE A 35 -9.04 9.97 -60.02
C ILE A 35 -8.72 8.83 -59.05
N GLY A 36 -8.00 7.80 -59.49
CA GLY A 36 -7.56 6.70 -58.62
C GLY A 36 -6.66 7.17 -57.47
N GLN A 37 -5.75 8.12 -57.72
CA GLN A 37 -4.92 8.73 -56.69
C GLN A 37 -5.73 9.52 -55.66
N LEU A 38 -6.76 10.26 -56.10
CA LEU A 38 -7.64 11.00 -55.19
C LEU A 38 -8.49 10.05 -54.34
N ILE A 39 -9.01 8.97 -54.93
CA ILE A 39 -9.76 7.93 -54.19
C ILE A 39 -8.87 7.26 -53.15
N TYR A 40 -7.63 6.91 -53.52
CA TYR A 40 -6.66 6.30 -52.61
C TYR A 40 -6.27 7.25 -51.47
N LYS A 41 -6.01 8.54 -51.76
CA LYS A 41 -5.74 9.55 -50.74
C LYS A 41 -6.93 9.75 -49.80
N ALA A 42 -8.15 9.77 -50.33
CA ALA A 42 -9.37 9.87 -49.53
C ALA A 42 -9.55 8.62 -48.64
N TYR A 43 -9.23 7.43 -49.14
CA TYR A 43 -9.24 6.20 -48.35
C TYR A 43 -8.23 6.25 -47.20
N ILE A 44 -6.98 6.64 -47.47
CA ILE A 44 -5.96 6.82 -46.42
C ILE A 44 -6.44 7.81 -45.37
N TRP A 45 -7.00 8.95 -45.78
CA TRP A 45 -7.51 9.96 -44.86
C TRP A 45 -8.62 9.42 -43.94
N ARG A 46 -9.54 8.61 -44.49
CA ARG A 46 -10.58 7.95 -43.70
C ARG A 46 -9.97 6.98 -42.69
N VAL A 47 -9.02 6.15 -43.11
CA VAL A 47 -8.34 5.19 -42.23
C VAL A 47 -7.63 5.92 -41.09
N VAL A 48 -6.83 6.95 -41.41
CA VAL A 48 -6.12 7.77 -40.40
C VAL A 48 -7.09 8.43 -39.44
N PHE A 49 -8.21 8.97 -39.94
CA PHE A 49 -9.25 9.57 -39.11
C PHE A 49 -9.86 8.55 -38.15
N PHE A 50 -10.29 7.38 -38.64
CA PHE A 50 -10.90 6.35 -37.81
C PHE A 50 -9.92 5.77 -36.79
N SER A 51 -8.66 5.52 -37.18
CA SER A 51 -7.63 5.05 -36.26
C SER A 51 -7.31 6.10 -35.19
N GLY A 52 -7.20 7.38 -35.57
CA GLY A 52 -6.93 8.48 -34.63
C GLY A 52 -8.09 8.70 -33.65
N ALA A 53 -9.32 8.74 -34.15
CA ALA A 53 -10.51 8.89 -33.32
C ALA A 53 -10.71 7.69 -32.37
N GLY A 54 -10.48 6.47 -32.86
CA GLY A 54 -10.55 5.25 -32.05
C GLY A 54 -9.53 5.25 -30.92
N LEU A 55 -8.27 5.63 -31.20
CA LEU A 55 -7.23 5.73 -30.18
C LEU A 55 -7.55 6.82 -29.15
N SER A 56 -8.02 7.99 -29.60
CA SER A 56 -8.41 9.08 -28.70
C SER A 56 -9.58 8.68 -27.79
N PHE A 57 -10.58 7.96 -28.32
CA PHE A 57 -11.70 7.45 -27.55
C PHE A 57 -11.21 6.45 -26.48
N PHE A 58 -10.35 5.52 -26.87
CA PHE A 58 -9.80 4.52 -25.95
C PHE A 58 -8.98 5.16 -24.81
N LEU A 59 -8.11 6.12 -25.14
CA LEU A 59 -7.34 6.87 -24.15
C LEU A 59 -8.25 7.69 -23.21
N SER A 60 -9.33 8.26 -23.73
CA SER A 60 -10.31 8.98 -22.91
C SER A 60 -11.01 8.05 -21.90
N LEU A 61 -11.35 6.82 -22.29
CA LEU A 61 -11.95 5.83 -21.38
C LEU A 61 -11.00 5.42 -20.27
N ILE A 62 -9.71 5.21 -20.59
CA ILE A 62 -8.67 4.91 -19.59
C ILE A 62 -8.56 6.07 -18.60
N LEU A 63 -8.50 7.31 -19.10
CA LEU A 63 -8.39 8.50 -18.25
C LEU A 63 -9.60 8.65 -17.33
N VAL A 64 -10.82 8.47 -17.85
CA VAL A 64 -12.04 8.47 -17.03
C VAL A 64 -12.01 7.35 -16.00
N GLY A 65 -11.55 6.15 -16.36
CA GLY A 65 -11.38 5.03 -15.43
C GLY A 65 -10.39 5.34 -14.31
N TYR A 66 -9.26 5.99 -14.63
CA TYR A 66 -8.26 6.41 -13.64
C TYR A 66 -8.76 7.55 -12.75
N LEU A 67 -9.49 8.53 -13.29
CA LEU A 67 -10.04 9.63 -12.49
C LEU A 67 -11.24 9.19 -11.64
N ASN A 68 -11.99 8.18 -12.08
CA ASN A 68 -13.14 7.63 -11.38
C ASN A 68 -12.80 6.41 -10.51
N SER A 69 -11.53 5.99 -10.45
CA SER A 69 -11.13 5.03 -9.42
C SER A 69 -11.23 5.73 -8.07
N ILE A 70 -12.33 5.46 -7.38
CA ILE A 70 -12.67 6.05 -6.09
C ILE A 70 -11.53 5.72 -5.11
N PRO A 71 -10.81 6.73 -4.57
CA PRO A 71 -9.72 6.47 -3.61
C PRO A 71 -10.26 6.04 -2.23
N TYR A 72 -11.58 6.01 -2.08
CA TYR A 72 -12.27 5.68 -0.86
C TYR A 72 -12.90 4.29 -0.96
N LYS A 73 -12.40 3.39 -0.12
CA LYS A 73 -13.08 2.12 0.16
C LYS A 73 -14.27 2.45 1.07
N ILE A 74 -15.48 2.49 0.52
CA ILE A 74 -16.70 2.67 1.32
C ILE A 74 -16.89 1.40 2.14
N LEU A 75 -16.66 1.50 3.45
CA LEU A 75 -16.89 0.41 4.40
C LEU A 75 -18.34 0.51 4.88
N VAL A 76 -19.14 -0.50 4.55
CA VAL A 76 -20.54 -0.59 4.98
C VAL A 76 -20.62 -1.61 6.09
N GLU A 77 -20.84 -1.12 7.32
CA GLU A 77 -20.98 -1.98 8.50
C GLU A 77 -22.44 -2.09 8.91
N GLN A 78 -22.85 -3.30 9.32
CA GLN A 78 -24.22 -3.52 9.75
C GLN A 78 -24.42 -2.96 11.16
N VAL A 79 -25.17 -1.86 11.25
CA VAL A 79 -25.63 -1.30 12.52
C VAL A 79 -26.93 -2.00 12.95
N THR A 80 -27.01 -2.39 14.22
CA THR A 80 -28.23 -2.90 14.85
C THR A 80 -29.28 -1.80 15.00
N SER A 81 -30.55 -2.16 15.20
CA SER A 81 -31.64 -1.20 15.48
C SER A 81 -31.43 -0.33 16.73
N LYS A 82 -30.41 -0.64 17.55
CA LYS A 82 -30.01 0.09 18.75
C LYS A 82 -28.75 0.97 18.54
N GLY A 83 -28.20 1.04 17.33
CA GLY A 83 -27.01 1.84 17.04
C GLY A 83 -25.66 1.14 17.31
N PHE A 84 -25.66 -0.14 17.71
CA PHE A 84 -24.42 -0.91 17.93
C PHE A 84 -24.00 -1.67 16.67
N LEU A 85 -22.70 -1.82 16.44
CA LEU A 85 -22.16 -2.67 15.36
C LEU A 85 -22.45 -4.15 15.67
N LYS A 86 -22.96 -4.89 14.68
CA LYS A 86 -23.41 -6.29 14.86
C LYS A 86 -22.26 -7.28 15.10
N SER A 87 -21.05 -6.89 14.70
CA SER A 87 -19.80 -7.62 14.95
C SER A 87 -18.66 -6.61 14.92
N PRO A 88 -17.67 -6.64 15.85
CA PRO A 88 -16.44 -5.90 15.64
C PRO A 88 -15.75 -6.48 14.39
N PRO A 89 -15.45 -5.67 13.36
CA PRO A 89 -14.73 -6.13 12.19
C PRO A 89 -13.39 -6.76 12.58
N GLU A 90 -12.95 -7.77 11.84
CA GLU A 90 -11.56 -8.26 11.87
C GLU A 90 -10.56 -7.11 11.64
N PHE A 91 -10.97 -6.02 10.98
CA PHE A 91 -10.23 -4.79 10.73
C PHE A 91 -10.27 -3.73 11.85
N LEU A 92 -11.12 -3.92 12.88
CA LEU A 92 -10.96 -3.26 14.19
C LEU A 92 -10.08 -4.11 15.12
N SER A 93 -9.35 -5.09 14.59
CA SER A 93 -8.05 -5.40 15.20
C SER A 93 -7.26 -4.10 15.24
N PRO A 94 -6.59 -3.80 16.36
CA PRO A 94 -5.88 -2.54 16.51
C PRO A 94 -4.75 -2.46 15.48
N ASN A 95 -4.99 -1.82 14.34
CA ASN A 95 -3.95 -1.36 13.42
C ASN A 95 -3.26 -0.11 14.00
N TYR A 96 -2.95 -0.10 15.30
CA TYR A 96 -1.99 0.84 15.85
C TYR A 96 -0.66 0.13 16.03
N THR A 97 0.40 0.85 15.73
CA THR A 97 1.74 0.44 16.09
C THR A 97 2.00 0.90 17.52
N VAL A 98 2.40 -0.03 18.39
CA VAL A 98 2.83 0.33 19.74
C VAL A 98 4.18 1.03 19.62
N SER A 99 4.27 2.28 20.10
CA SER A 99 5.55 2.98 20.13
C SER A 99 6.49 2.30 21.13
N GLN A 100 7.79 2.31 20.84
CA GLN A 100 8.81 1.72 21.70
C GLN A 100 8.71 2.17 23.16
N THR A 101 8.54 3.49 23.40
CA THR A 101 8.44 4.07 24.75
C THR A 101 7.21 3.56 25.52
N VAL A 102 6.11 3.30 24.83
CA VAL A 102 4.89 2.75 25.45
C VAL A 102 5.11 1.29 25.85
N LEU A 103 5.76 0.49 24.99
CA LEU A 103 6.08 -0.90 25.30
C LEU A 103 7.09 -0.98 26.48
N GLU A 104 8.11 -0.13 26.48
CA GLU A 104 9.08 -0.01 27.56
C GLU A 104 8.38 0.30 28.90
N GLY A 105 7.51 1.32 28.93
CA GLY A 105 6.76 1.68 30.13
C GLY A 105 5.79 0.59 30.59
N PHE A 106 5.21 -0.15 29.64
CA PHE A 106 4.37 -1.31 29.94
C PHE A 106 5.16 -2.44 30.60
N ILE A 107 6.32 -2.81 30.03
CA ILE A 107 7.19 -3.86 30.59
C ILE A 107 7.73 -3.42 31.97
N GLN A 108 8.12 -2.16 32.14
CA GLN A 108 8.55 -1.64 33.44
C GLN A 108 7.43 -1.77 34.49
N SER A 109 6.21 -1.39 34.13
CA SER A 109 5.03 -1.53 34.99
C SER A 109 4.76 -3.00 35.35
N LEU A 110 4.92 -3.90 34.37
CA LEU A 110 4.77 -5.34 34.53
C LEU A 110 5.80 -5.91 35.54
N LEU A 111 7.08 -5.56 35.40
CA LEU A 111 8.16 -5.95 36.33
C LEU A 111 7.90 -5.47 37.76
N ILE A 112 7.41 -4.24 37.94
CA ILE A 112 7.13 -3.64 39.26
C ILE A 112 5.88 -4.27 39.92
N SER A 113 4.89 -4.61 39.12
CA SER A 113 3.56 -5.04 39.60
C SER A 113 3.48 -6.51 40.02
N ASP A 114 4.27 -7.40 39.42
CA ASP A 114 4.19 -8.84 39.71
C ASP A 114 4.59 -9.16 41.16
N GLN A 115 5.46 -8.34 41.75
CA GLN A 115 5.79 -8.43 43.18
C GLN A 115 4.61 -8.14 44.12
N SER A 116 3.49 -7.59 43.62
CA SER A 116 2.32 -7.17 44.39
C SER A 116 1.02 -7.88 44.00
N GLY A 117 1.11 -9.12 43.48
CA GLY A 117 -0.08 -9.90 43.09
C GLY A 117 -0.55 -9.66 41.64
N GLY A 118 0.37 -9.16 40.80
CA GLY A 118 0.34 -9.13 39.33
C GLY A 118 -1.01 -8.93 38.65
N ILE A 119 -1.50 -7.69 38.65
CA ILE A 119 -2.68 -7.28 37.85
C ILE A 119 -2.43 -7.53 36.34
N TYR A 120 -1.16 -7.60 35.92
CA TYR A 120 -0.74 -7.82 34.54
C TYR A 120 -0.62 -9.30 34.13
N ASN A 121 -0.81 -10.25 35.05
CA ASN A 121 -0.66 -11.69 34.75
C ASN A 121 -1.62 -12.16 33.65
N ASN A 122 -2.79 -11.52 33.53
CA ASN A 122 -3.76 -11.82 32.48
C ASN A 122 -3.28 -11.43 31.06
N PHE A 123 -2.19 -10.67 30.94
CA PHE A 123 -1.63 -10.21 29.67
C PHE A 123 -0.31 -10.90 29.31
N LEU A 124 -0.03 -12.04 29.94
CA LEU A 124 1.16 -12.87 29.74
C LEU A 124 0.72 -14.30 29.47
N ASP A 125 1.45 -15.02 28.62
CA ASP A 125 1.31 -16.47 28.53
C ASP A 125 1.85 -17.17 29.80
N GLU A 126 1.42 -18.40 30.04
CA GLU A 126 1.76 -19.13 31.27
C GLU A 126 3.28 -19.28 31.46
N ALA A 127 4.04 -19.49 30.39
CA ALA A 127 5.50 -19.62 30.47
C ALA A 127 6.14 -18.27 30.82
N SER A 128 5.67 -17.18 30.20
CA SER A 128 6.11 -15.82 30.52
C SER A 128 5.80 -15.40 31.96
N GLN A 129 4.65 -15.83 32.51
CA GLN A 129 4.32 -15.57 33.92
C GLN A 129 5.33 -16.24 34.88
N LEU A 130 5.76 -17.46 34.56
CA LEU A 130 6.77 -18.17 35.35
C LEU A 130 8.15 -17.50 35.21
N ALA A 131 8.54 -17.16 33.98
CA ALA A 131 9.80 -16.46 33.70
C ALA A 131 9.86 -15.10 34.40
N LEU A 132 8.74 -14.36 34.45
CA LEU A 132 8.64 -13.10 35.18
C LEU A 132 8.90 -13.29 36.67
N LYS A 133 8.16 -14.20 37.31
CA LYS A 133 8.29 -14.52 38.75
C LYS A 133 9.70 -14.93 39.11
N GLN A 134 10.31 -15.80 38.29
CA GLN A 134 11.69 -16.26 38.51
C GLN A 134 12.71 -15.16 38.23
N GLY A 135 12.52 -14.36 37.19
CA GLY A 135 13.42 -13.30 36.78
C GLY A 135 13.56 -12.18 37.82
N VAL A 136 12.45 -11.80 38.46
CA VAL A 136 12.42 -10.70 39.45
C VAL A 136 12.53 -11.15 40.92
N ALA A 137 12.57 -12.46 41.19
CA ALA A 137 12.62 -13.00 42.55
C ALA A 137 13.86 -12.53 43.36
N GLY A 138 13.65 -11.75 44.41
CA GLY A 138 14.75 -11.29 45.28
C GLY A 138 15.39 -9.96 44.85
N ILE A 139 14.87 -9.32 43.81
CA ILE A 139 15.13 -7.89 43.54
C ILE A 139 14.10 -7.08 44.34
N SER A 140 14.48 -5.99 45.00
CA SER A 140 13.52 -5.18 45.74
C SER A 140 12.65 -4.34 44.80
N GLN A 141 11.38 -4.10 45.18
CA GLN A 141 10.49 -3.23 44.42
C GLN A 141 11.04 -1.79 44.29
N SER A 142 11.80 -1.33 45.31
CA SER A 142 12.48 -0.04 45.28
C SER A 142 13.59 0.03 44.23
N GLU A 143 14.33 -1.06 44.03
CA GLU A 143 15.35 -1.15 42.98
C GLU A 143 14.70 -1.15 41.60
N LEU A 144 13.64 -1.95 41.38
CA LEU A 144 12.93 -1.98 40.10
C LEU A 144 12.27 -0.64 39.74
N LYS A 145 11.71 0.07 40.72
CA LYS A 145 11.13 1.42 40.52
C LYS A 145 12.19 2.47 40.20
N ALA A 146 13.41 2.27 40.69
CA ALA A 146 14.53 3.16 40.45
C ALA A 146 15.29 2.86 39.15
N ALA A 147 15.08 1.66 38.60
CA ALA A 147 15.75 1.19 37.40
C ALA A 147 15.05 1.71 36.14
N THR A 148 15.82 1.92 35.08
CA THR A 148 15.37 2.37 33.77
C THR A 148 15.85 1.43 32.70
N PHE A 149 15.17 1.35 31.56
CA PHE A 149 15.71 0.60 30.44
C PHE A 149 16.80 1.40 29.72
N ASP A 150 17.91 0.73 29.43
CA ASP A 150 18.94 1.16 28.49
C ASP A 150 18.95 0.22 27.28
N LYS A 151 19.34 0.75 26.12
CA LYS A 151 19.39 0.03 24.83
C LYS A 151 18.11 -0.75 24.50
N PHE A 152 16.94 -0.24 24.90
CA PHE A 152 15.69 -0.88 24.52
C PHE A 152 15.53 -0.80 22.99
N THR A 153 15.19 -1.93 22.37
CA THR A 153 14.99 -2.06 20.93
C THR A 153 13.74 -2.86 20.65
N MET A 154 13.07 -2.50 19.56
CA MET A 154 11.87 -3.16 19.08
C MET A 154 12.02 -3.46 17.59
N ASN A 155 11.95 -4.74 17.23
CA ASN A 155 12.02 -5.22 15.85
C ASN A 155 10.72 -5.98 15.56
N ASP A 156 9.82 -5.31 14.84
CA ASP A 156 8.45 -5.76 14.59
C ASP A 156 7.70 -6.04 15.90
N LEU A 157 7.49 -7.32 16.21
CA LEU A 157 6.81 -7.81 17.41
C LEU A 157 7.79 -8.27 18.50
N ASN A 158 9.10 -8.28 18.22
CA ASN A 158 10.11 -8.67 19.18
C ASN A 158 10.65 -7.44 19.91
N PHE A 159 10.96 -7.58 21.19
CA PHE A 159 11.62 -6.55 21.98
C PHE A 159 12.79 -7.11 22.78
N SER A 160 13.75 -6.25 23.07
CA SER A 160 14.86 -6.55 23.98
C SER A 160 15.36 -5.25 24.63
N GLY A 161 15.74 -5.30 25.90
CA GLY A 161 16.35 -4.17 26.60
C GLY A 161 17.06 -4.58 27.87
N GLU A 162 18.04 -3.76 28.27
CA GLU A 162 18.78 -3.93 29.52
C GLU A 162 18.13 -3.04 30.58
N LEU A 163 17.75 -3.59 31.72
CA LEU A 163 17.29 -2.80 32.86
C LEU A 163 18.52 -2.39 33.69
N VAL A 164 18.79 -1.09 33.79
CA VAL A 164 19.95 -0.54 34.49
C VAL A 164 19.57 0.14 35.81
N ASP A 165 20.44 0.05 36.81
CA ASP A 165 20.30 0.72 38.09
C ASP A 165 20.58 2.24 37.99
N LYS A 166 20.42 2.97 39.10
CA LYS A 166 20.72 4.42 39.17
C LYS A 166 22.17 4.77 38.81
N LYS A 167 23.09 3.81 38.87
CA LYS A 167 24.51 3.97 38.55
C LYS A 167 24.83 3.56 37.11
N GLY A 168 23.84 3.12 36.34
CA GLY A 168 24.00 2.63 34.97
C GLY A 168 24.51 1.18 34.88
N THR A 169 24.43 0.42 35.97
CA THR A 169 24.83 -1.00 36.00
C THR A 169 23.65 -1.86 35.56
N ALA A 170 23.84 -2.73 34.58
CA ALA A 170 22.80 -3.63 34.12
C ALA A 170 22.44 -4.67 35.21
N ILE A 171 21.15 -4.72 35.56
CA ILE A 171 20.57 -5.63 36.56
C ILE A 171 19.96 -6.84 35.85
N LEU A 172 19.19 -6.59 34.79
CA LEU A 172 18.43 -7.60 34.04
C LEU A 172 18.55 -7.37 32.54
N VAL A 173 18.53 -8.44 31.76
CA VAL A 173 18.18 -8.40 30.33
C VAL A 173 16.78 -8.93 30.18
N VAL A 174 15.91 -8.16 29.54
CA VAL A 174 14.53 -8.55 29.29
C VAL A 174 14.32 -8.62 27.79
N SER A 175 13.75 -9.73 27.33
CA SER A 175 13.42 -9.93 25.92
C SER A 175 12.14 -10.72 25.77
N GLY A 176 11.48 -10.58 24.63
CA GLY A 176 10.27 -11.34 24.36
C GLY A 176 9.57 -10.86 23.10
N GLN A 177 8.33 -11.30 22.97
CA GLN A 177 7.44 -10.93 21.88
C GLN A 177 6.22 -10.24 22.45
N PHE A 178 5.69 -9.25 21.74
CA PHE A 178 4.42 -8.63 22.09
C PHE A 178 3.43 -8.81 20.94
N GLY A 179 2.16 -8.89 21.29
CA GLY A 179 1.04 -8.96 20.37
C GLY A 179 -0.14 -8.19 20.93
N HIS A 180 -1.29 -8.31 20.27
CA HIS A 180 -2.52 -7.66 20.69
C HIS A 180 -3.56 -8.72 21.00
N GLN A 181 -4.20 -8.60 22.15
CA GLN A 181 -5.34 -9.43 22.54
C GLN A 181 -6.59 -8.56 22.66
N PRO A 182 -7.74 -9.00 22.12
CA PRO A 182 -9.00 -8.30 22.30
C PRO A 182 -9.38 -8.25 23.78
N LEU A 183 -9.69 -7.04 24.26
CA LEU A 183 -10.11 -6.78 25.63
C LEU A 183 -11.62 -6.98 25.74
N THR A 184 -12.05 -7.76 26.74
CA THR A 184 -13.47 -8.13 26.89
C THR A 184 -14.17 -7.41 28.04
N THR A 185 -13.42 -6.90 29.02
CA THR A 185 -13.96 -6.22 30.21
C THR A 185 -13.46 -4.79 30.37
N LYS A 186 -14.23 -3.94 31.07
CA LYS A 186 -13.87 -2.52 31.30
C LYS A 186 -12.62 -2.39 32.18
N GLU A 187 -12.45 -3.32 33.09
CA GLU A 187 -11.34 -3.42 34.02
C GLU A 187 -10.05 -3.68 33.26
N GLN A 188 -10.07 -4.59 32.27
CA GLN A 188 -8.93 -4.86 31.39
C GLN A 188 -8.53 -3.61 30.59
N VAL A 189 -9.50 -2.88 30.04
CA VAL A 189 -9.25 -1.63 29.30
C VAL A 189 -8.61 -0.54 30.18
N LYS A 190 -8.96 -0.48 31.47
CA LYS A 190 -8.37 0.48 32.40
C LYS A 190 -6.89 0.19 32.68
N ILE A 191 -6.50 -1.08 32.69
CA ILE A 191 -5.14 -1.52 33.00
C ILE A 191 -4.27 -1.51 31.74
N ASN A 192 -4.80 -2.03 30.64
CA ASN A 192 -4.09 -2.22 29.39
C ASN A 192 -5.00 -1.78 28.23
N PRO A 193 -5.17 -0.46 28.00
CA PRO A 193 -6.06 0.06 26.96
C PRO A 193 -5.61 -0.34 25.55
N LEU A 194 -4.33 -0.70 25.41
CA LEU A 194 -3.71 -1.13 24.16
C LEU A 194 -3.64 -2.66 24.04
N GLY A 195 -4.34 -3.42 24.88
CA GLY A 195 -4.40 -4.88 24.76
C GLY A 195 -3.06 -5.58 24.51
N ILE A 196 -1.96 -5.00 25.01
CA ILE A 196 -0.60 -5.51 24.81
C ILE A 196 -0.53 -6.86 25.51
N TYR A 197 -0.19 -7.89 24.76
CA TYR A 197 -0.04 -9.25 25.27
C TYR A 197 1.40 -9.70 25.06
N ILE A 198 2.06 -10.14 26.12
CA ILE A 198 3.47 -10.53 26.09
C ILE A 198 3.58 -12.04 25.99
N GLN A 199 4.41 -12.48 25.05
CA GLN A 199 4.71 -13.87 24.75
C GLN A 199 6.21 -14.14 24.83
N ASN A 200 6.59 -15.36 25.20
CA ASN A 200 7.98 -15.80 25.19
C ASN A 200 8.93 -14.86 25.96
N LEU A 201 8.48 -14.34 27.10
CA LEU A 201 9.27 -13.46 27.95
C LEU A 201 10.46 -14.24 28.52
N ALA A 202 11.66 -13.74 28.27
CA ALA A 202 12.89 -14.21 28.88
C ALA A 202 13.51 -13.07 29.70
N ILE A 203 13.84 -13.40 30.96
CA ILE A 203 14.52 -12.48 31.87
C ILE A 203 15.80 -13.16 32.33
N GLU A 204 16.94 -12.56 31.99
CA GLU A 204 18.25 -13.01 32.42
C GLU A 204 18.82 -12.04 33.47
N ARG A 205 19.39 -12.58 34.54
CA ARG A 205 20.06 -11.78 35.57
C ARG A 205 21.52 -11.62 35.23
N LEU A 206 22.01 -10.39 35.34
CA LEU A 206 23.42 -10.07 35.10
C LEU A 206 24.21 -9.83 36.39
N LEU A 207 23.54 -9.89 37.55
CA LEU A 207 24.12 -9.74 38.88
C LEU A 207 24.29 -11.10 39.58
#